data_AF-A0A9D0DH58-F1
#
_entry.id   AF-A0A9D0DH58-F1
#
_cell.length_a   1.000
_cell.length_b   1.000
_cell.length_c   1.000
_cell.angle_alpha   90.00
_cell.angle_beta   90.00
_cell.angle_gamma   90.00
#
_symmetry.space_group_name_H-M   'P 1'
#
loop_
_entity.id
_entity.type
_entity.pdbx_description
1 polymer ?
#
loop_
_entity_poly.entity_id
_entity_poly.type
_entity_poly.pdbx_seq_one_letter_code
_entity_poly.pdbx_strand_id
1 'polypeptide(L)'
;MSDRQKEYLRIIELYKQRTALLKAIGELNAAISEQGRDEILKRCCDILIKNVNYCLIWAGKREDNENEITPIAVADSVAIADRDCRKLIREVVLDMQDSNPAAQALQSGSPVIIQDIFQEDENSPLLHIARETGFR
;
A
#
# COMPACT_ATOMS: atom_id res chain seq x y z
N MET A 1 -29.57 2.94 -19.25
CA MET A 1 -28.22 3.21 -19.82
C MET A 1 -27.75 1.98 -20.55
N SER A 2 -27.21 2.12 -21.77
CA SER A 2 -26.66 0.98 -22.50
C SER A 2 -25.34 0.52 -21.89
N ASP A 3 -24.96 -0.74 -22.08
CA ASP A 3 -23.68 -1.26 -21.56
C ASP A 3 -22.47 -0.53 -22.14
N ARG A 4 -22.60 -0.02 -23.37
CA ARG A 4 -21.62 0.86 -24.00
C ARG A 4 -21.42 2.16 -23.21
N GLN A 5 -22.50 2.77 -22.71
CA GLN A 5 -22.42 3.99 -21.89
C GLN A 5 -21.77 3.74 -20.53
N LYS A 6 -22.02 2.57 -19.90
CA LYS A 6 -21.36 2.19 -18.65
C LYS A 6 -19.85 2.02 -18.84
N GLU A 7 -19.45 1.37 -19.93
CA GLU A 7 -18.04 1.15 -20.25
C GLU A 7 -17.31 2.47 -20.52
N TYR A 8 -17.92 3.40 -21.26
CA TYR A 8 -17.34 4.73 -21.45
C TYR A 8 -17.14 5.50 -20.14
N LEU A 9 -18.11 5.46 -19.23
CA LEU A 9 -17.99 6.10 -17.93
C LEU A 9 -16.87 5.49 -17.10
N ARG A 10 -16.73 4.15 -17.12
CA ARG A 10 -15.66 3.43 -16.45
C ARG A 10 -14.28 3.86 -16.96
N ILE A 11 -14.12 3.93 -18.27
CA ILE A 11 -12.86 4.35 -18.91
C ILE A 11 -12.53 5.80 -18.54
N ILE A 12 -13.50 6.71 -18.61
CA ILE A 12 -13.31 8.12 -18.24
C ILE A 12 -12.87 8.23 -16.78
N GLU A 13 -13.49 7.48 -15.88
CA GLU A 13 -13.15 7.49 -14.46
C GLU A 13 -11.72 6.98 -14.22
N LEU A 14 -11.33 5.89 -14.88
CA LEU A 14 -9.98 5.35 -14.83
C LEU A 14 -8.93 6.36 -15.32
N TYR A 15 -9.21 7.08 -16.41
CA TYR A 15 -8.30 8.13 -16.90
C TYR A 15 -8.19 9.31 -15.93
N LYS A 16 -9.29 9.73 -15.30
CA LYS A 16 -9.27 10.79 -14.28
C LYS A 16 -8.41 10.40 -13.08
N GLN A 17 -8.60 9.18 -12.57
CA GLN A 17 -7.81 8.65 -11.46
C GLN A 17 -6.32 8.58 -11.80
N ARG A 18 -5.97 8.05 -12.98
CA ARG A 18 -4.57 7.99 -13.43
C ARG A 18 -3.95 9.38 -13.57
N THR A 19 -4.70 10.34 -14.11
CA THR A 19 -4.22 11.72 -14.27
C THR A 19 -3.98 12.39 -12.91
N ALA A 20 -4.90 12.19 -11.96
CA ALA A 20 -4.75 12.72 -10.60
C ALA A 20 -3.51 12.16 -9.90
N LEU A 21 -3.26 10.84 -10.02
CA LEU A 21 -2.07 10.19 -9.48
C LEU A 21 -0.78 10.74 -10.11
N LEU A 22 -0.73 10.88 -11.43
CA LEU A 22 0.44 11.42 -12.13
C LEU A 22 0.73 12.87 -11.72
N LYS A 23 -0.30 13.70 -11.54
CA LYS A 23 -0.14 15.07 -11.06
C LYS A 23 0.43 15.10 -9.64
N ALA A 24 -0.11 14.25 -8.76
CA ALA A 24 0.32 14.16 -7.38
C ALA A 24 1.78 13.66 -7.26
N ILE A 25 2.22 12.75 -8.14
CA ILE A 25 3.64 12.34 -8.26
C ILE A 25 4.51 13.53 -8.71
N GLY A 26 4.05 14.34 -9.67
CA GLY A 26 4.76 15.54 -10.10
C GLY A 26 4.95 16.56 -8.97
N GLU A 27 3.90 16.78 -8.17
CA GLU A 27 3.95 17.67 -6.99
C GLU A 27 4.87 17.13 -5.89
N LEU A 28 4.85 15.82 -5.65
CA LEU A 28 5.77 15.15 -4.73
C LEU A 28 7.22 15.38 -5.15
N ASN A 29 7.55 15.14 -6.42
CA ASN A 29 8.91 15.30 -6.95
C ASN A 29 9.46 16.72 -6.78
N ALA A 30 8.60 17.74 -6.87
CA ALA A 30 8.99 19.13 -6.62
C ALA A 30 9.23 19.43 -5.13
N ALA A 31 8.56 18.71 -4.22
CA ALA A 31 8.68 18.86 -2.77
C ALA A 31 9.85 18.09 -2.15
N ILE A 32 10.49 17.18 -2.91
CA ILE A 32 11.60 16.33 -2.41
C ILE A 32 12.78 17.18 -1.89
N SER A 33 12.99 18.39 -2.41
CA SER A 33 14.09 19.26 -1.96
C SER A 33 13.85 19.95 -0.61
N GLU A 34 12.61 19.96 -0.11
CA GLU A 34 12.22 20.72 1.10
C GLU A 34 11.80 19.84 2.28
N GLN A 35 11.35 18.59 2.02
CA GLN A 35 10.78 17.69 3.03
C GLN A 35 11.69 16.51 3.37
N GLY A 36 11.55 15.97 4.59
CA GLY A 36 12.22 14.73 5.01
C GLY A 36 11.68 13.50 4.27
N ARG A 37 12.51 12.47 4.12
CA ARG A 37 12.18 11.22 3.41
C ARG A 37 10.86 10.58 3.87
N ASP A 38 10.64 10.52 5.18
CA ASP A 38 9.45 9.87 5.76
C ASP A 38 8.16 10.66 5.48
N GLU A 39 8.25 11.99 5.41
CA GLU A 39 7.12 12.86 5.10
C GLU A 39 6.68 12.68 3.64
N ILE A 40 7.65 12.55 2.73
CA ILE A 40 7.40 12.25 1.31
C ILE A 40 6.69 10.89 1.19
N LEU A 41 7.18 9.86 1.90
CA LEU A 41 6.58 8.52 1.87
C LEU A 41 5.16 8.51 2.44
N LYS A 42 4.92 9.25 3.53
CA LYS A 42 3.57 9.44 4.08
C LYS A 42 2.64 10.04 3.05
N ARG A 43 3.05 11.14 2.41
CA ARG A 43 2.25 11.81 1.38
C ARG A 43 2.00 10.91 0.17
N CYS A 44 2.96 10.08 -0.23
CA CYS A 44 2.76 9.05 -1.25
C CYS A 44 1.64 8.07 -0.84
N CYS A 45 1.67 7.56 0.39
CA CYS A 45 0.63 6.65 0.89
C CYS A 45 -0.75 7.33 0.87
N ASP A 46 -0.85 8.58 1.36
CA ASP A 46 -2.08 9.37 1.39
C ASP A 46 -2.64 9.68 0.00
N ILE A 47 -1.78 9.80 -1.02
CA ILE A 47 -2.19 10.00 -2.41
C ILE A 47 -2.69 8.69 -3.01
N LEU A 48 -1.94 7.61 -2.84
CA LEU A 48 -2.22 6.32 -3.46
C LEU A 48 -3.50 5.70 -2.89
N ILE A 49 -3.78 5.84 -1.59
CA ILE A 49 -4.96 5.26 -0.93
C ILE A 49 -6.28 5.85 -1.42
N LYS A 50 -6.25 7.02 -2.08
CA LYS A 50 -7.44 7.61 -2.72
C LYS A 50 -7.92 6.80 -3.92
N ASN A 51 -7.11 5.87 -4.44
CA ASN A 51 -7.54 4.92 -5.44
C ASN A 51 -8.33 3.79 -4.76
N VAL A 52 -9.60 3.66 -5.16
CA VAL A 52 -10.56 2.69 -4.60
C VAL A 52 -10.14 1.23 -4.72
N ASN A 53 -9.13 0.92 -5.55
CA ASN A 53 -8.59 -0.42 -5.69
C ASN A 53 -7.58 -0.78 -4.58
N TYR A 54 -7.16 0.17 -3.75
CA TYR A 54 -6.27 -0.07 -2.62
C TYR A 54 -7.04 0.09 -1.31
N CYS A 55 -6.92 -0.92 -0.44
CA CYS A 55 -7.47 -0.90 0.92
C CYS A 55 -6.42 -0.53 1.97
N LEU A 56 -5.14 -0.78 1.67
CA LEU A 56 -3.99 -0.52 2.51
C LEU A 56 -2.77 -0.23 1.64
N ILE A 57 -2.03 0.83 1.98
CA ILE A 57 -0.70 1.13 1.45
C ILE A 57 0.21 1.45 2.63
N TRP A 58 1.44 0.96 2.59
CA TRP A 58 2.45 1.31 3.58
C TRP A 58 3.83 1.37 2.95
N ALA A 59 4.72 2.14 3.59
CA ALA A 59 6.14 2.16 3.27
C ALA A 59 6.93 1.73 4.51
N GLY A 60 7.88 0.84 4.29
CA GLY A 60 8.76 0.31 5.31
C GLY A 60 10.21 0.73 5.10
N LYS A 61 10.96 0.73 6.20
CA LYS A 61 12.43 0.84 6.20
C LYS A 61 13.01 -0.45 6.75
N ARG A 62 13.98 -1.04 6.04
CA ARG A 62 14.82 -2.11 6.58
C ARG A 62 15.83 -1.50 7.55
N GLU A 63 15.94 -2.04 8.75
CA GLU A 63 16.97 -1.60 9.69
C GLU A 63 18.33 -2.21 9.35
N ASP A 64 19.42 -1.47 9.57
CA ASP A 64 20.76 -1.85 9.09
C ASP A 64 21.33 -3.10 9.79
N ASN A 65 20.84 -3.40 10.99
CA ASN A 65 21.37 -4.46 11.85
C ASN A 65 20.42 -5.65 12.03
N GLU A 66 19.21 -5.58 11.49
CA GLU A 66 18.18 -6.59 11.69
C GLU A 66 17.51 -6.90 10.35
N ASN A 67 17.07 -8.14 10.16
CA ASN A 67 16.17 -8.48 9.04
C ASN A 67 14.75 -7.91 9.25
N GLU A 68 14.61 -6.91 10.11
CA GLU A 68 13.34 -6.27 10.47
C GLU A 68 13.02 -5.14 9.50
N ILE A 69 11.73 -5.04 9.16
CA ILE A 69 11.17 -3.97 8.33
C ILE A 69 10.21 -3.17 9.21
N THR A 70 10.54 -1.92 9.48
CA THR A 70 9.71 -1.03 10.30
C THR A 70 8.80 -0.19 9.40
N PRO A 71 7.47 -0.18 9.61
CA PRO A 71 6.57 0.70 8.87
C PRO A 71 6.76 2.17 9.27
N ILE A 72 7.11 3.01 8.31
CA ILE A 72 7.38 4.45 8.49
C ILE A 72 6.27 5.35 7.93
N ALA A 73 5.42 4.82 7.06
CA ALA A 73 4.21 5.46 6.58
C ALA A 73 3.13 4.42 6.32
N VAL A 74 1.87 4.77 6.60
CA VAL A 74 0.71 3.91 6.41
C VAL A 74 -0.47 4.76 5.97
N ALA A 75 -1.33 4.18 5.14
CA ALA A 75 -2.63 4.74 4.80
C ALA A 75 -3.58 3.59 4.49
N ASP A 76 -4.78 3.63 5.07
CA ASP A 76 -5.80 2.60 4.91
C ASP A 76 -7.16 3.21 4.53
N SER A 77 -8.05 2.37 3.99
CA SER A 77 -9.34 2.81 3.46
C SER A 77 -10.44 2.97 4.53
N VAL A 78 -10.20 2.49 5.75
CA VAL A 78 -11.19 2.42 6.84
C VAL A 78 -10.87 3.38 8.00
N ALA A 79 -9.82 4.19 7.86
CA ALA A 79 -9.35 5.19 8.82
C ALA A 79 -8.96 4.61 10.19
N ILE A 80 -8.21 3.50 10.19
CA ILE A 80 -7.53 3.02 11.40
C ILE A 80 -6.55 4.10 11.87
N ALA A 81 -6.43 4.30 13.18
CA ALA A 81 -5.46 5.24 13.72
C ALA A 81 -4.03 4.86 13.27
N ASP A 82 -3.25 5.83 12.77
CA ASP A 82 -1.92 5.60 12.18
C ASP A 82 -1.01 4.73 13.07
N ARG A 83 -1.03 4.97 14.40
CA ARG A 83 -0.28 4.17 15.38
C ARG A 83 -0.69 2.69 15.37
N ASP A 84 -1.99 2.42 15.35
CA ASP A 84 -2.53 1.07 15.43
C ASP A 84 -2.33 0.33 14.11
N CYS A 85 -2.51 1.02 12.98
CA CYS A 85 -2.23 0.48 11.64
C CYS A 85 -0.75 0.09 11.49
N ARG A 86 0.18 0.95 11.95
CA ARG A 86 1.62 0.61 12.00
C ARG A 86 1.91 -0.60 12.88
N LYS A 87 1.23 -0.74 14.02
CA LYS A 87 1.40 -1.88 14.93
C LYS A 87 0.96 -3.18 14.23
N LEU A 88 -0.22 -3.17 13.59
CA LEU A 88 -0.74 -4.30 12.83
C LEU A 88 0.23 -4.72 11.71
N ILE A 89 0.74 -3.77 10.92
CA ILE A 89 1.70 -4.07 9.85
C ILE A 89 2.99 -4.67 10.42
N ARG A 90 3.50 -4.12 11.52
CA ARG A 90 4.71 -4.65 12.16
C ARG A 90 4.51 -6.09 12.61
N GLU A 91 3.36 -6.40 13.22
CA GLU A 91 3.01 -7.76 13.64
C GLU A 91 2.95 -8.71 12.42
N VAL A 92 2.28 -8.31 11.34
CA VAL A 92 2.24 -9.09 10.09
C VAL A 92 3.63 -9.36 9.53
N VAL A 93 4.48 -8.34 9.45
CA VAL A 93 5.86 -8.44 8.95
C VAL A 93 6.70 -9.41 9.80
N LEU A 94 6.52 -9.39 11.13
CA LEU A 94 7.24 -10.26 12.06
C LEU A 94 6.75 -11.71 12.02
N ASP A 95 5.43 -11.91 11.97
CA ASP A 95 4.81 -13.24 11.98
C ASP A 95 5.11 -14.04 10.71
N MET A 96 5.31 -13.35 9.59
CA MET A 96 5.60 -13.99 8.31
C MET A 96 7.06 -14.45 8.16
N GLN A 97 7.99 -14.04 9.03
CA GLN A 97 9.41 -14.43 8.97
C GLN A 97 9.96 -14.54 7.52
N ASP A 98 10.28 -15.76 7.06
CA ASP A 98 10.85 -16.06 5.73
C ASP A 98 9.83 -15.99 4.57
N SER A 99 8.53 -16.03 4.86
CA SER A 99 7.45 -15.91 3.86
C SER A 99 7.01 -14.47 3.61
N ASN A 100 7.60 -13.50 4.31
CA ASN A 100 7.26 -12.08 4.17
C ASN A 100 7.54 -11.55 2.74
N PRO A 101 6.51 -11.12 1.99
CA PRO A 101 6.68 -10.62 0.63
C PRO A 101 7.57 -9.38 0.53
N ALA A 102 7.56 -8.51 1.55
CA ALA A 102 8.41 -7.33 1.59
C ALA A 102 9.90 -7.72 1.74
N ALA A 103 10.19 -8.73 2.56
CA ALA A 103 11.55 -9.26 2.70
C ALA A 103 12.04 -9.93 1.41
N GLN A 104 11.17 -10.72 0.75
CA GLN A 104 11.45 -11.35 -0.54
C GLN A 104 11.73 -10.31 -1.64
N ALA A 105 10.96 -9.22 -1.68
CA ALA A 105 11.18 -8.13 -2.61
C ALA A 105 12.53 -7.43 -2.37
N LEU A 106 12.91 -7.20 -1.11
CA LEU A 106 14.21 -6.63 -0.74
C LEU A 106 15.37 -7.56 -1.12
N GLN A 107 15.21 -8.88 -0.98
CA GLN A 107 16.25 -9.86 -1.30
C GLN A 107 16.41 -10.04 -2.82
N SER A 108 15.30 -10.11 -3.56
CA SER A 108 15.31 -10.34 -5.01
C SER A 108 15.52 -9.08 -5.84
N GLY A 109 15.33 -7.90 -5.26
CA GLY A 109 15.30 -6.62 -5.97
C GLY A 109 14.12 -6.49 -6.95
N SER A 110 13.13 -7.39 -6.87
CA SER A 110 11.98 -7.47 -7.77
C SER A 110 10.66 -7.39 -7.02
N PRO A 111 9.58 -6.85 -7.61
CA PRO A 111 8.26 -6.85 -6.99
C PRO A 111 7.76 -8.28 -6.74
N VAL A 112 7.18 -8.52 -5.57
CA VAL A 112 6.46 -9.76 -5.24
C VAL A 112 4.97 -9.50 -5.35
N ILE A 113 4.27 -10.35 -6.12
CA ILE A 113 2.83 -10.20 -6.38
C ILE A 113 2.11 -11.47 -5.95
N ILE A 114 1.22 -11.34 -4.99
CA ILE A 114 0.25 -12.38 -4.61
C ILE A 114 -0.99 -12.15 -5.47
N GLN A 115 -1.30 -13.10 -6.35
CA GLN A 115 -2.41 -12.97 -7.31
C GLN A 115 -3.78 -13.01 -6.63
N ASP A 116 -3.91 -13.84 -5.58
CA ASP A 116 -5.15 -14.04 -4.86
C ASP A 116 -4.85 -14.29 -3.38
N ILE A 117 -5.11 -13.27 -2.55
CA ILE A 117 -4.88 -13.34 -1.10
C ILE A 117 -5.85 -14.28 -0.39
N PHE A 118 -6.96 -14.68 -1.03
CA PHE A 118 -7.91 -15.64 -0.45
C PHE A 118 -7.45 -17.09 -0.58
N GLN A 119 -6.38 -17.36 -1.34
CA GLN A 119 -5.75 -18.68 -1.42
C GLN A 119 -4.69 -18.89 -0.34
N GLU A 120 -4.37 -17.85 0.43
CA GLU A 120 -3.55 -17.96 1.63
C GLU A 120 -4.27 -18.78 2.72
N ASP A 121 -3.52 -19.30 3.70
CA ASP A 121 -4.10 -19.95 4.87
C ASP A 121 -5.10 -19.00 5.57
N GLU A 122 -6.18 -19.55 6.15
CA GLU A 122 -7.19 -18.74 6.84
C GLU A 122 -6.60 -17.91 8.00
N ASN A 123 -5.51 -18.41 8.60
CA ASN A 123 -4.76 -17.75 9.66
C ASN A 123 -3.58 -16.92 9.13
N SER A 124 -3.47 -16.69 7.81
CA SER A 124 -2.41 -15.89 7.22
C SER A 124 -2.47 -14.45 7.75
N PRO A 125 -1.37 -13.90 8.29
CA PRO A 125 -1.31 -12.51 8.73
C PRO A 125 -1.69 -11.51 7.63
N LEU A 126 -1.38 -11.82 6.37
CA LEU A 126 -1.76 -10.98 5.22
C LEU A 126 -3.28 -10.97 4.99
N LEU A 127 -3.92 -12.13 5.05
CA LEU A 127 -5.36 -12.22 4.90
C LEU A 127 -6.07 -11.50 6.04
N HIS A 128 -5.54 -11.61 7.26
CA HIS A 128 -6.07 -10.91 8.43
C HIS A 128 -6.03 -9.38 8.24
N ILE A 129 -4.85 -8.81 7.95
CA ILE A 129 -4.75 -7.35 7.77
C ILE A 129 -5.51 -6.84 6.55
N ALA A 130 -5.59 -7.62 5.47
CA ALA A 130 -6.40 -7.25 4.31
C ALA A 130 -7.88 -7.10 4.69
N ARG A 131 -8.43 -8.03 5.48
CA ARG A 131 -9.82 -7.94 5.98
C ARG A 131 -10.03 -6.74 6.90
N GLU A 132 -9.13 -6.52 7.87
CA GLU A 132 -9.21 -5.38 8.81
C GLU A 132 -9.17 -4.03 8.07
N THR A 133 -8.45 -3.95 6.96
CA THR A 133 -8.28 -2.71 6.17
C THR A 133 -9.32 -2.53 5.07
N GLY A 134 -10.27 -3.45 4.94
CA GLY A 134 -11.43 -3.32 4.06
C GLY A 134 -11.32 -4.04 2.71
N PHE A 135 -10.37 -4.96 2.53
CA PHE A 135 -10.33 -5.86 1.38
C PHE A 135 -11.55 -6.81 1.41
N ARG A 136 -12.24 -6.97 0.28
CA ARG A 136 -13.49 -7.72 0.15
C ARG A 136 -13.53 -8.49 -1.15
#